data_AF-A0A961WME4-F1
#
_entry.id   AF-A0A961WME4-F1
#
_cell.length_a   1.000
_cell.length_b   1.000
_cell.length_c   1.000
_cell.angle_alpha   90.00
_cell.angle_beta   90.00
_cell.angle_gamma   90.00
#
_symmetry.space_group_name_H-M   'P 1'
#
loop_
_entity.id
_entity.type
_entity.pdbx_description
1 polymer ?
#
loop_
_entity_poly.entity_id
_entity_poly.type
_entity_poly.pdbx_seq_one_letter_code
_entity_poly.pdbx_strand_id
1 'polypeptide(L)'
;MLVEILRLALQALRRNAMRSLLTVLGIVIGVGAVIAMVTIGNGATAKVTADLAKLGSNLLMVNPGQFGPGRASSDAKPFNSRDIDAMRSQLTGVKAVAP
;
A
#
# COMPACT_ATOMS: atom_id res chain seq x y z
N MET A 1 -43.44 22.22 18.11
CA MET A 1 -43.21 22.11 16.65
C MET A 1 -42.27 20.95 16.30
N LEU A 2 -40.95 21.03 16.57
CA LEU A 2 -39.99 19.97 16.20
C LEU A 2 -40.22 18.64 16.95
N VAL A 3 -40.62 18.73 18.22
CA VAL A 3 -40.92 17.57 19.07
C VAL A 3 -42.21 16.86 18.62
N GLU A 4 -43.25 17.61 18.24
CA GLU A 4 -44.46 17.01 17.64
C GLU A 4 -44.14 16.25 16.35
N ILE A 5 -43.33 16.83 15.46
CA ILE A 5 -42.96 16.21 14.19
C ILE A 5 -42.20 14.89 14.43
N LEU A 6 -41.24 14.89 15.37
CA LEU A 6 -40.53 13.67 15.77
C LEU A 6 -41.47 12.61 16.36
N ARG A 7 -42.40 12.99 17.23
CA ARG A 7 -43.42 12.06 17.78
C ARG A 7 -44.28 11.46 16.68
N LEU A 8 -44.76 12.27 15.74
CA LEU A 8 -45.56 11.80 14.60
C LEU A 8 -44.78 10.84 13.70
N ALA A 9 -43.51 11.15 13.41
CA ALA A 9 -42.64 10.29 12.61
C ALA A 9 -42.38 8.92 13.27
N LEU A 10 -42.10 8.92 14.58
CA LEU A 10 -41.93 7.68 15.38
C LEU A 10 -43.21 6.83 15.40
N GLN A 11 -44.37 7.47 15.51
CA GLN A 11 -45.66 6.78 15.51
C GLN A 11 -45.98 6.18 14.14
N ALA A 12 -45.66 6.89 13.05
CA ALA A 12 -45.80 6.39 11.69
C ALA A 12 -44.86 5.20 11.41
N LEU A 13 -43.63 5.24 11.91
CA LEU A 13 -42.66 4.15 11.79
C LEU A 13 -43.13 2.89 12.52
N ARG A 14 -43.65 3.04 13.75
CA ARG A 14 -44.21 1.93 14.53
C ARG A 14 -45.44 1.30 13.87
N ARG A 15 -46.27 2.09 13.20
CA ARG A 15 -47.48 1.61 12.52
C ARG A 15 -47.16 0.71 11.31
N ASN A 16 -45.98 0.83 10.71
CA ASN A 16 -45.50 0.01 9.59
C ASN A 16 -44.16 -0.68 9.92
N ALA A 17 -44.03 -1.25 11.12
CA ALA A 17 -42.76 -1.75 11.65
C ALA A 17 -42.03 -2.73 10.70
N MET A 18 -42.74 -3.67 10.07
CA MET A 18 -42.13 -4.63 9.12
C MET A 18 -41.49 -3.95 7.92
N ARG A 19 -42.21 -3.02 7.28
CA ARG A 19 -41.72 -2.30 6.10
C ARG A 19 -40.55 -1.41 6.46
N SER A 20 -40.65 -0.68 7.57
CA SER A 20 -39.60 0.18 8.08
C SER A 20 -38.33 -0.60 8.44
N LEU A 21 -38.46 -1.76 9.11
CA LEU A 21 -37.33 -2.63 9.43
C LEU A 21 -36.63 -3.13 8.17
N LEU A 22 -37.37 -3.63 7.19
CA LEU A 22 -36.79 -4.14 5.94
C LEU A 22 -36.05 -3.05 5.17
N THR A 23 -36.55 -1.81 5.15
CA THR A 23 -35.84 -0.69 4.51
C THR A 23 -34.54 -0.33 5.21
N VAL A 24 -34.53 -0.30 6.55
CA VAL A 24 -33.32 0.00 7.31
C VAL A 24 -32.30 -1.14 7.17
N LEU A 25 -32.76 -2.39 7.19
CA LEU A 25 -31.91 -3.56 6.98
C LEU A 25 -31.17 -3.49 5.64
N GLY A 26 -31.89 -3.16 4.56
CA GLY A 26 -31.29 -2.99 3.23
C GLY A 26 -30.19 -1.94 3.20
N ILE A 27 -30.41 -0.79 3.85
CA ILE A 27 -29.42 0.29 3.94
C ILE A 27 -28.18 -0.17 4.74
N VAL A 28 -28.39 -0.82 5.89
CA VAL A 28 -27.28 -1.29 6.75
C VAL A 28 -26.42 -2.32 6.02
N ILE A 29 -27.04 -3.29 5.35
CA ILE A 29 -26.31 -4.32 4.59
C ILE A 29 -25.62 -3.68 3.39
N GLY A 30 -26.30 -2.81 2.63
CA GLY A 30 -25.74 -2.16 1.45
C GLY A 30 -24.51 -1.31 1.78
N VAL A 31 -24.62 -0.42 2.77
CA VAL A 31 -23.50 0.44 3.21
C VAL A 31 -22.39 -0.41 3.82
N GLY A 32 -22.73 -1.42 4.63
CA GLY A 32 -21.74 -2.32 5.23
C GLY A 32 -20.92 -3.09 4.20
N ALA A 33 -21.57 -3.62 3.15
CA ALA A 33 -20.90 -4.34 2.08
C ALA A 33 -19.93 -3.44 1.30
N VAL A 34 -20.34 -2.20 0.99
CA VAL A 34 -19.48 -1.23 0.30
C VAL A 34 -18.25 -0.89 1.14
N ILE A 35 -18.43 -0.61 2.44
CA ILE A 35 -17.32 -0.32 3.36
C ILE A 35 -16.35 -1.51 3.44
N ALA A 36 -16.87 -2.72 3.59
CA ALA A 36 -16.07 -3.93 3.66
C ALA A 36 -15.25 -4.13 2.38
N MET A 37 -15.88 -4.01 1.20
CA MET A 37 -15.22 -4.16 -0.09
C MET A 37 -14.09 -3.14 -0.27
N VAL A 38 -14.34 -1.87 0.02
CA VAL A 38 -13.33 -0.79 -0.09
C VAL A 38 -12.16 -1.04 0.85
N THR A 39 -12.44 -1.44 2.09
CA THR A 39 -11.41 -1.71 3.10
C THR A 39 -10.53 -2.90 2.68
N ILE A 40 -11.14 -3.97 2.18
CA ILE A 40 -10.43 -5.14 1.67
C ILE A 40 -9.58 -4.76 0.44
N GLY A 41 -10.15 -4.02 -0.52
CA GLY A 41 -9.43 -3.61 -1.73
C GLY A 41 -8.21 -2.75 -1.43
N ASN A 42 -8.36 -1.77 -0.54
CA ASN A 42 -7.26 -0.92 -0.10
C ASN A 42 -6.20 -1.71 0.68
N GLY A 43 -6.63 -2.61 1.58
CA GLY A 43 -5.73 -3.46 2.35
C GLY A 43 -4.92 -4.43 1.49
N ALA A 44 -5.56 -5.04 0.49
CA ALA A 44 -4.90 -5.91 -0.48
C ALA A 44 -3.85 -5.14 -1.31
N THR A 45 -4.23 -3.96 -1.82
CA THR A 45 -3.32 -3.10 -2.59
C THR A 45 -2.12 -2.67 -1.75
N ALA A 46 -2.35 -2.27 -0.49
CA ALA A 46 -1.29 -1.90 0.45
C ALA A 46 -0.35 -3.09 0.76
N LYS A 47 -0.90 -4.30 0.92
CA LYS A 47 -0.11 -5.50 1.14
C LYS A 47 0.76 -5.83 -0.07
N VAL A 48 0.19 -5.81 -1.27
CA VAL A 48 0.92 -6.07 -2.52
C VAL A 48 2.03 -5.04 -2.72
N THR A 49 1.75 -3.75 -2.51
CA THR A 49 2.79 -2.70 -2.60
C THR A 49 3.88 -2.89 -1.54
N ALA A 50 3.53 -3.28 -0.31
CA ALA A 50 4.52 -3.57 0.73
C ALA A 50 5.39 -4.79 0.38
N ASP A 51 4.80 -5.85 -0.18
CA ASP A 51 5.54 -7.05 -0.57
C ASP A 51 6.41 -6.79 -1.81
N LEU A 52 5.92 -6.00 -2.77
CA LEU A 52 6.73 -5.52 -3.90
C LEU A 52 7.87 -4.59 -3.45
N ALA A 53 7.65 -3.73 -2.45
CA ALA A 53 8.70 -2.89 -1.90
C ALA A 53 9.82 -3.70 -1.24
N LYS A 54 9.49 -4.86 -0.63
CA LYS A 54 10.48 -5.79 -0.07
C LYS A 54 11.33 -6.49 -1.12
N LEU A 55 10.84 -6.63 -2.35
CA LEU A 55 11.62 -7.17 -3.48
C LEU A 55 12.74 -6.21 -3.93
N GLY A 56 12.83 -5.02 -3.36
CA GLY A 56 13.97 -4.12 -3.54
C GLY A 56 13.81 -3.24 -4.76
N SER A 57 12.98 -2.20 -4.67
CA SER A 57 12.78 -1.22 -5.75
C SER A 57 13.94 -0.24 -5.96
N ASN A 58 15.10 -0.47 -5.34
CA ASN A 58 16.30 0.38 -5.50
C ASN A 58 17.61 -0.37 -5.23
N LEU A 59 17.75 -1.59 -5.76
CA LEU A 59 18.99 -2.34 -5.69
C LEU A 59 19.83 -2.05 -6.95
N LEU A 60 21.00 -1.44 -6.76
CA LEU A 60 21.99 -1.24 -7.81
C LEU A 60 23.15 -2.22 -7.58
N MET A 61 23.23 -3.27 -8.38
CA MET A 61 24.37 -4.19 -8.38
C MET A 61 25.51 -3.61 -9.19
N VAL A 62 26.67 -3.42 -8.56
CA VAL A 62 27.87 -2.92 -9.20
C VAL A 62 28.89 -4.05 -9.23
N ASN A 63 29.26 -4.49 -10.43
CA ASN A 63 30.28 -5.53 -10.63
C ASN A 63 31.53 -4.92 -11.28
N PRO A 64 32.74 -5.32 -10.88
CA PRO A 64 33.97 -4.85 -11.50
C PRO A 64 34.13 -5.48 -12.88
N GLY A 65 34.37 -4.67 -13.91
CA GLY A 65 34.52 -5.11 -15.30
C GLY A 65 33.84 -4.19 -16.30
N GLN A 66 34.18 -4.31 -17.58
CA GLN A 66 33.56 -3.53 -18.65
C GLN A 66 32.39 -4.30 -19.26
N PHE A 67 31.18 -3.74 -19.18
CA PHE A 67 30.01 -4.21 -19.95
C PHE A 67 29.84 -3.35 -21.21
N GLY A 68 30.23 -3.89 -22.36
CA GLY A 68 30.10 -3.26 -23.67
C GLY A 68 30.68 -4.13 -24.79
N PRO A 69 30.38 -3.88 -26.08
CA PRO A 69 30.91 -4.66 -27.19
C PRO A 69 32.44 -4.47 -27.32
N GLY A 70 33.17 -5.43 -26.75
CA GLY A 70 34.63 -5.49 -26.64
C GLY A 70 35.00 -6.62 -25.68
N ARG A 71 36.19 -7.21 -25.80
CA ARG A 71 36.64 -8.36 -24.98
C ARG A 71 36.33 -8.13 -23.49
N ALA A 72 35.46 -8.98 -22.93
CA ALA A 72 35.23 -9.07 -21.50
C ALA A 72 36.56 -9.42 -20.82
N SER A 73 37.24 -8.42 -20.30
CA SER A 73 38.50 -8.61 -19.58
C SER A 73 38.16 -8.76 -18.11
N SER A 74 38.36 -9.97 -17.58
CA SER A 74 38.21 -10.29 -16.15
C SER A 74 39.35 -9.72 -15.29
N ASP A 75 40.24 -8.91 -15.88
CA ASP A 75 41.42 -8.32 -15.25
C ASP A 75 41.12 -6.96 -14.58
N ALA A 76 39.84 -6.65 -14.39
CA ALA A 76 39.44 -5.46 -13.65
C ALA A 76 39.75 -5.65 -12.16
N LYS A 77 40.38 -4.64 -11.56
CA LYS A 77 40.72 -4.64 -10.13
C LYS A 77 39.44 -4.85 -9.29
N PRO A 78 39.39 -5.84 -8.39
CA PRO A 78 38.24 -6.05 -7.51
C PRO A 78 37.99 -4.83 -6.62
N PHE A 79 36.73 -4.63 -6.24
CA PHE A 79 36.38 -3.63 -5.22
C PHE A 79 37.08 -3.95 -3.91
N ASN A 80 37.64 -2.92 -3.29
CA ASN A 80 38.28 -3.01 -1.99
C ASN A 80 37.41 -2.35 -0.91
N SER A 81 37.72 -2.59 0.36
CA SER A 81 36.94 -2.02 1.48
C SER A 81 36.91 -0.49 1.51
N ARG A 82 37.95 0.18 0.98
CA ARG A 82 37.98 1.66 0.89
C ARG A 82 36.99 2.18 -0.15
N ASP A 83 36.75 1.43 -1.21
CA ASP A 83 35.76 1.79 -2.24
C ASP A 83 34.34 1.76 -1.64
N ILE A 84 34.06 0.77 -0.78
CA ILE A 84 32.78 0.66 -0.05
C ILE A 84 32.57 1.85 0.90
N ASP A 85 33.60 2.24 1.65
CA ASP A 85 33.57 3.40 2.54
C ASP A 85 33.42 4.73 1.79
N ALA A 86 34.08 4.86 0.62
CA ALA A 86 33.93 6.00 -0.27
C ALA A 86 32.50 6.09 -0.82
N MET A 87 31.91 4.98 -1.25
CA MET A 87 30.51 4.92 -1.71
C MET A 87 29.53 5.29 -0.60
N ARG A 88 29.79 4.88 0.65
CA ARG A 88 28.94 5.22 1.80
C ARG A 88 29.00 6.70 2.18
N SER A 89 30.16 7.33 2.03
CA SER A 89 30.39 8.72 2.48
C SER A 89 30.09 9.75 1.40
N GLN A 90 30.28 9.41 0.13
CA GLN A 90 30.15 10.35 -0.99
C GLN A 90 28.80 10.27 -1.72
N LEU A 91 28.04 9.17 -1.60
CA LEU A 91 26.75 9.02 -2.28
C LEU A 91 25.58 9.40 -1.37
N THR A 92 25.04 10.60 -1.56
CA THR A 92 23.93 11.15 -0.77
C THR A 92 22.59 10.41 -0.98
N GLY A 93 22.48 9.58 -2.02
CA GLY A 93 21.25 8.84 -2.38
C GLY A 93 21.22 7.37 -1.94
N VAL A 94 22.27 6.87 -1.28
CA VAL A 94 22.40 5.44 -0.96
C VAL A 94 22.10 5.19 0.52
N LYS A 95 21.06 4.40 0.79
CA LYS A 95 20.61 4.08 2.15
C LYS A 95 21.48 3.00 2.82
N ALA A 96 22.01 2.06 2.03
CA ALA A 96 22.90 1.00 2.50
C ALA A 96 23.75 0.48 1.34
N VAL A 97 25.00 0.12 1.64
CA VAL A 97 25.93 -0.56 0.73
C VAL A 97 26.28 -1.89 1.38
N ALA A 98 26.26 -2.97 0.60
CA ALA A 98 26.69 -4.30 1.03
C ALA A 98 27.71 -4.84 0.01
N PRO A 99 28.80 -5.50 0.48
CA PRO A 99 29.73 -6.22 -0.39
C PRO A 99 29.10 -7.47 -1.02
#